data_AF-A0A2G4JLD3-F1
#
_entry.id   AF-A0A2G4JLD3-F1
#
_cell.length_a   1.000
_cell.length_b   1.000
_cell.length_c   1.000
_cell.angle_alpha   90.00
_cell.angle_beta   90.00
_cell.angle_gamma   90.00
#
_symmetry.space_group_name_H-M   'P 1'
#
loop_
_entity.id
_entity.type
_entity.pdbx_description
1 polymer ?
#
loop_
_entity_poly.entity_id
_entity_poly.type
_entity_poly.pdbx_seq_one_letter_code
_entity_poly.pdbx_strand_id
1 'polypeptide(L)'
;MEPIGIRELKNNLSHYVRQVEGGKRISVTAHGRVVAELVPPGTGATVGRGKKKLSRYEQLVADGLIRPALEEGDPLPDDGLQIKLSSGTVQELIDWTREDKF
;
A
#
# COMPACT_ATOMS: atom_id res chain seq x y z
N MET A 1 -28.04 -5.84 3.85
CA MET A 1 -27.52 -4.89 4.85
C MET A 1 -28.73 -4.34 5.56
N GLU A 2 -28.86 -4.58 6.86
CA GLU A 2 -30.09 -4.27 7.60
C GLU A 2 -29.90 -2.97 8.40
N PRO A 3 -30.67 -1.90 8.12
CA PRO A 3 -30.56 -0.64 8.84
C PRO A 3 -31.34 -0.71 10.16
N ILE A 4 -30.65 -0.50 11.28
CA ILE A 4 -31.26 -0.40 12.61
C ILE A 4 -31.06 1.00 13.19
N GLY A 5 -31.97 1.44 14.06
CA GLY A 5 -31.83 2.72 14.74
C GLY A 5 -30.78 2.66 15.85
N ILE A 6 -30.08 3.77 16.11
CA ILE A 6 -29.09 3.86 17.21
C ILE A 6 -29.70 3.54 18.58
N ARG A 7 -30.98 3.89 18.77
CA ARG A 7 -31.74 3.59 20.00
C ARG A 7 -32.07 2.10 20.12
N GLU A 8 -32.39 1.46 19.01
CA GLU A 8 -32.66 0.01 18.94
C GLU A 8 -31.39 -0.80 19.18
N LEU A 9 -30.27 -0.40 18.56
CA LEU A 9 -28.96 -0.99 18.79
C LEU A 9 -28.58 -0.92 20.28
N LYS A 10 -28.79 0.23 20.92
CA LYS A 10 -28.48 0.40 22.36
C LYS A 10 -29.27 -0.57 23.24
N ASN A 11 -30.55 -0.77 22.93
CA ASN A 11 -31.44 -1.62 23.74
C ASN A 11 -31.20 -3.12 23.53
N ASN A 12 -30.71 -3.52 22.34
CA ASN A 12 -30.54 -4.92 21.96
C ASN A 12 -29.10 -5.25 21.52
N LEU A 13 -28.10 -4.56 22.07
CA LEU A 13 -26.71 -4.63 21.61
C LEU A 13 -26.20 -6.08 21.54
N SER A 14 -26.37 -6.85 22.61
CA SER A 14 -25.88 -8.24 22.68
C SER A 14 -26.53 -9.17 21.66
N HIS A 15 -27.77 -8.89 21.23
CA HIS A 15 -28.43 -9.66 20.18
C HIS A 15 -27.78 -9.37 18.83
N TYR A 16 -27.57 -8.10 18.48
CA TYR A 16 -26.95 -7.73 17.22
C TYR A 16 -25.47 -8.10 17.14
N VAL A 17 -24.72 -8.01 18.24
CA VAL A 17 -23.32 -8.47 18.29
C VAL A 17 -23.22 -9.96 17.94
N ARG A 18 -24.07 -10.82 18.50
CA ARG A 18 -24.10 -12.25 18.16
C ARG A 18 -24.44 -12.51 16.69
N GLN A 19 -25.35 -11.74 16.12
CA GLN A 19 -25.64 -11.84 14.69
C GLN A 19 -24.42 -11.46 13.83
N VAL A 20 -23.68 -10.43 14.25
CA VAL A 20 -22.47 -9.98 13.57
C VAL A 20 -21.30 -10.96 13.75
N GLU A 21 -21.17 -11.60 14.91
CA GLU A 21 -20.25 -12.72 15.10
C GLU A 21 -20.56 -13.88 14.14
N GLY A 22 -21.85 -14.12 13.86
CA GLY A 22 -22.31 -15.07 12.84
C GLY A 22 -22.09 -14.63 11.38
N GLY A 23 -21.39 -13.52 11.13
CA GLY A 23 -21.07 -13.05 9.79
C GLY A 23 -22.04 -12.01 9.21
N LYS A 24 -23.08 -11.61 9.95
CA LYS A 24 -24.04 -10.60 9.48
C LYS A 24 -23.41 -9.20 9.50
N ARG A 25 -23.84 -8.32 8.60
CA ARG A 25 -23.45 -6.90 8.55
C ARG A 25 -24.66 -6.00 8.75
N ILE A 26 -24.56 -5.04 9.66
CA ILE A 26 -25.68 -4.23 10.12
C ILE A 26 -25.32 -2.75 10.00
N SER A 27 -26.19 -1.95 9.39
CA SER A 27 -26.04 -0.50 9.32
C SER A 27 -26.75 0.15 10.50
N VAL A 28 -26.08 1.08 11.16
CA VAL A 28 -26.64 1.84 12.27
C VAL A 28 -27.04 3.22 11.78
N THR A 29 -28.29 3.60 12.03
CA THR A 29 -28.86 4.87 11.60
C THR A 29 -29.19 5.77 12.80
N ALA A 30 -29.01 7.08 12.63
CA ALA A 30 -29.52 8.11 13.53
C ALA A 30 -30.38 9.08 12.71
N HIS A 31 -31.61 9.31 13.14
CA HIS A 31 -32.56 10.20 12.44
C HIS A 31 -32.68 9.91 10.93
N GLY A 32 -32.75 8.63 10.55
CA GLY A 32 -32.88 8.19 9.16
C GLY A 32 -31.59 8.23 8.32
N ARG A 33 -30.45 8.63 8.90
CA ARG A 33 -29.14 8.63 8.22
C ARG A 33 -28.22 7.56 8.78
N VAL A 34 -27.52 6.83 7.92
CA VAL A 34 -26.50 5.85 8.33
C VAL A 34 -25.31 6.58 8.96
N VAL A 35 -24.94 6.19 10.18
CA VAL A 35 -23.86 6.80 10.98
C VAL A 35 -22.73 5.83 11.33
N ALA A 36 -22.99 4.53 11.32
CA ALA A 36 -21.99 3.51 11.61
C ALA A 36 -22.38 2.16 11.00
N GLU A 37 -21.44 1.22 11.01
CA GLU A 37 -21.66 -0.18 10.63
C GLU A 37 -21.12 -1.10 11.71
N LEU A 38 -21.87 -2.15 12.02
CA LEU A 38 -21.42 -3.26 12.85
C LEU A 38 -21.06 -4.43 11.93
N VAL A 39 -19.78 -4.79 11.91
CA VAL A 39 -19.21 -5.81 11.04
C VAL A 39 -18.40 -6.83 11.83
N PRO A 40 -18.29 -8.09 11.34
CA PRO A 40 -17.47 -9.10 12.00
C PRO A 40 -16.02 -8.63 12.12
N PRO A 41 -15.32 -8.92 13.23
CA PRO A 41 -13.92 -8.56 13.40
C PRO A 41 -13.09 -9.16 12.25
N GLY A 42 -12.31 -8.32 11.56
CA GLY A 42 -11.48 -8.72 10.41
C GLY A 42 -12.14 -8.56 9.02
N THR A 43 -13.44 -8.26 8.94
CA THR A 43 -14.10 -7.92 7.65
C THR A 43 -14.18 -6.42 7.37
N GLY A 44 -14.05 -5.59 8.41
CA GLY A 44 -13.95 -4.13 8.31
C GLY A 44 -12.52 -3.69 8.02
N ALA A 45 -12.02 -3.98 6.83
CA ALA A 45 -10.73 -3.51 6.36
C ALA A 45 -10.80 -2.04 5.90
N THR A 46 -11.24 -1.13 6.76
CA THR A 46 -10.96 0.32 6.69
C THR A 46 -11.38 0.95 8.00
N VAL A 47 -10.48 1.73 8.63
CA VAL A 47 -10.63 2.41 9.92
C VAL A 47 -10.37 1.51 11.13
N GLY A 48 -9.09 1.28 11.42
CA GLY A 48 -8.66 0.81 12.73
C GLY A 48 -8.00 -0.57 12.74
N ARG A 49 -6.72 -0.62 12.33
CA ARG A 49 -5.71 -1.51 12.91
C ARG A 49 -6.05 -3.03 12.94
N GLY A 50 -6.77 -3.54 11.94
CA GLY A 50 -6.69 -4.97 11.59
C GLY A 50 -5.40 -5.19 10.80
N LYS A 51 -4.60 -6.19 11.16
CA LYS A 51 -3.31 -6.49 10.50
C LYS A 51 -3.50 -6.57 8.98
N LYS A 52 -3.21 -5.49 8.26
CA LYS A 52 -3.08 -5.48 6.81
C LYS A 52 -2.00 -6.53 6.53
N LYS A 53 -2.36 -7.64 5.87
CA LYS A 53 -1.32 -8.50 5.28
C LYS A 53 -0.46 -7.54 4.46
N LEU A 54 0.82 -7.44 4.83
CA LEU A 54 1.75 -6.55 4.15
C LEU A 54 1.61 -6.80 2.65
N SER A 55 1.43 -5.74 1.87
CA SER A 55 1.53 -5.81 0.41
C SER A 55 2.82 -6.54 0.04
N ARG A 56 2.85 -7.25 -1.09
CA ARG A 56 4.07 -7.92 -1.54
C ARG A 56 5.26 -6.94 -1.60
N TYR A 57 5.00 -5.68 -1.93
CA TYR A 57 5.98 -4.59 -1.85
C TYR A 57 6.47 -4.35 -0.41
N GLU A 58 5.57 -4.18 0.55
CA GLU A 58 5.90 -3.95 1.97
C GLU A 58 6.67 -5.13 2.59
N GLN A 59 6.37 -6.37 2.18
CA GLN A 59 7.11 -7.57 2.60
C GLN A 59 8.56 -7.53 2.11
N LEU A 60 8.77 -7.23 0.82
CA LEU A 60 10.10 -7.16 0.23
C LEU A 60 10.96 -6.06 0.86
N VAL A 61 10.36 -4.93 1.24
CA VAL A 61 11.06 -3.85 1.98
C VAL A 61 11.46 -4.35 3.37
N ALA A 62 10.55 -5.01 4.09
CA ALA A 62 10.81 -5.52 5.43
C ALA A 62 11.88 -6.62 5.45
N ASP A 63 11.90 -7.48 4.45
CA ASP A 63 12.92 -8.53 4.25
C ASP A 63 14.27 -7.96 3.81
N GLY A 64 14.35 -6.65 3.52
CA GLY A 64 15.56 -5.98 3.06
C GLY A 64 15.96 -6.33 1.62
N LEU A 65 15.09 -6.99 0.87
CA LEU A 65 15.31 -7.39 -0.52
C LEU A 65 15.18 -6.20 -1.48
N ILE A 66 14.37 -5.21 -1.13
CA ILE A 66 14.26 -3.95 -1.85
C ILE A 66 14.40 -2.77 -0.90
N ARG A 67 14.92 -1.66 -1.41
CA ARG A 67 14.89 -0.37 -0.73
C ARG A 67 13.88 0.52 -1.44
N PRO A 68 12.96 1.17 -0.71
CA PRO A 68 12.09 2.18 -1.30
C PRO A 68 12.93 3.25 -2.00
N ALA A 69 12.39 3.80 -3.09
CA ALA A 69 12.96 4.99 -3.69
C ALA A 69 13.02 6.11 -2.64
N LEU A 70 14.15 6.82 -2.59
CA LEU A 70 14.34 7.97 -1.69
C LEU A 70 13.63 9.22 -2.20
N GLU A 71 13.49 9.32 -3.53
CA GLU A 71 12.91 10.46 -4.23
C GLU A 71 11.79 9.96 -5.15
N GLU A 72 10.76 10.79 -5.32
CA GLU A 72 9.71 10.56 -6.30
C GLU A 72 10.17 11.08 -7.67
N GLY A 73 10.00 10.26 -8.72
CA GLY A 73 10.35 10.64 -10.09
C GLY A 73 11.53 9.85 -10.64
N ASP A 74 12.01 10.27 -11.81
CA ASP A 74 13.23 9.72 -12.41
C ASP A 74 14.44 10.22 -11.61
N PRO A 75 15.28 9.34 -11.01
CA PRO A 75 16.48 9.76 -10.31
C PRO A 75 17.56 10.31 -11.26
N LEU A 76 17.40 10.13 -12.57
CA LEU A 76 18.28 10.71 -13.56
C LEU A 76 17.85 12.15 -13.85
N PRO A 77 18.80 13.09 -13.97
CA PRO A 77 18.46 14.45 -14.30
C PRO A 77 17.91 14.52 -15.74
N ASP A 78 16.98 15.47 -15.98
CA ASP A 78 16.29 15.63 -17.27
C ASP A 78 17.25 15.87 -18.46
N ASP A 79 18.45 16.35 -18.18
CA ASP A 79 19.52 16.59 -19.16
C ASP A 79 20.36 15.34 -19.47
N GLY A 80 19.98 14.18 -18.92
CA GLY A 80 20.67 12.92 -19.09
C GLY A 80 21.97 12.85 -18.29
N LEU A 81 22.63 11.69 -18.32
CA LEU A 81 23.95 11.54 -17.70
C LEU A 81 24.95 12.42 -18.46
N GLN A 82 25.34 13.56 -17.87
CA GLN A 82 26.42 14.40 -18.37
C GLN A 82 27.78 13.71 -18.19
N ILE A 83 28.05 12.70 -19.00
CA ILE A 83 29.35 12.03 -19.03
C ILE A 83 30.34 12.95 -19.73
N LYS A 84 31.14 13.68 -18.95
CA LYS A 84 32.26 14.49 -19.45
C LYS A 84 33.45 13.56 -19.73
N LEU A 85 33.55 13.08 -20.96
CA LEU A 85 34.76 12.40 -21.44
C LEU A 85 35.78 13.47 -21.90
N SER A 86 37.03 13.32 -21.48
CA SER A 86 38.13 14.08 -22.08
C SER A 86 38.23 13.77 -23.57
N SER A 87 38.57 14.77 -24.38
CA SER A 87 38.91 14.54 -25.77
C SER A 87 40.06 13.54 -25.85
N GLY A 88 39.84 12.40 -26.50
CA GLY A 88 40.84 11.33 -26.61
C GLY A 88 40.44 10.02 -25.94
N THR A 89 39.54 10.03 -24.94
CA THR A 89 39.15 8.79 -24.23
C THR A 89 38.48 7.77 -25.13
N VAL A 90 37.70 8.21 -26.12
CA VAL A 90 37.11 7.31 -27.13
C VAL A 90 38.20 6.64 -27.98
N GLN A 91 39.26 7.39 -28.32
CA GLN A 91 40.38 6.87 -29.10
C GLN A 91 41.19 5.87 -28.28
N GLU A 92 41.50 6.20 -27.01
CA GLU A 92 42.17 5.30 -26.08
C GLU A 92 41.39 3.99 -25.87
N LEU A 93 40.06 4.05 -25.75
CA LEU A 93 39.23 2.86 -25.62
C LEU A 93 39.22 2.01 -26.91
N ILE A 94 39.20 2.65 -28.07
CA ILE A 94 39.28 1.96 -29.37
C ILE A 94 40.65 1.28 -29.52
N ASP A 95 41.72 1.97 -29.15
CA ASP A 95 43.09 1.46 -29.23
C ASP A 95 43.29 0.30 -28.25
N TRP A 96 42.80 0.42 -27.00
CA TRP A 96 42.78 -0.68 -26.03
C TRP A 96 42.05 -1.92 -26.55
N THR A 97 40.88 -1.74 -27.19
CA THR A 97 40.12 -2.85 -27.79
C THR A 97 40.82 -3.45 -29.02
N ARG A 98 41.65 -2.66 -29.71
CA ARG A 98 42.40 -3.06 -30.91
C ARG A 98 43.70 -3.80 -30.55
N GLU A 99 44.34 -3.42 -29.44
CA GLU A 99 45.53 -4.09 -28.89
C GLU A 99 45.22 -5.49 -28.32
N ASP A 100 43.97 -5.77 -27.96
CA ASP A 100 43.50 -7.11 -27.53
C ASP A 100 43.27 -8.11 -28.69
N LYS A 101 43.68 -7.77 -29.91
CA LYS A 101 43.80 -8.70 -31.02
C LYS A 101 45.26 -8.89 -31.42
N PHE A 102 45.78 -10.03 -30.97
CA PHE A 102 47.06 -10.72 -31.30
C PHE A 102 48.22 -10.49 -30.34
#